data_AF-A0A1H2LZQ7-F1
#
_entry.id   AF-A0A1H2LZQ7-F1
#
_cell.length_a   1.000
_cell.length_b   1.000
_cell.length_c   1.000
_cell.angle_alpha   90.00
_cell.angle_beta   90.00
_cell.angle_gamma   90.00
#
_symmetry.space_group_name_H-M   'P 1'
#
loop_
_entity.id
_entity.type
_entity.pdbx_description
1 polymer ?
#
loop_
_entity_poly.entity_id
_entity_poly.type
_entity_poly.pdbx_seq_one_letter_code
_entity_poly.pdbx_strand_id
1 'polypeptide(L)' 'MAQVGAVVRRGEEFGVVTAVDAHKFDAVEVEWDDGSTEWVKVADLEWIVSRE' A
#
# COMPACT_ATOMS: atom_id res chain seq x y z
N MET A 1 -7.11 -4.52 6.88
CA MET A 1 -7.52 -3.10 6.82
C MET A 1 -6.29 -2.31 6.43
N ALA A 2 -6.41 -1.35 5.53
CA ALA A 2 -5.30 -0.50 5.14
C ALA A 2 -4.86 0.39 6.31
N GLN A 3 -3.56 0.40 6.61
CA GLN A 3 -2.98 1.21 7.66
C GLN A 3 -1.62 1.75 7.22
N VAL A 4 -1.27 2.94 7.68
CA VAL A 4 0.08 3.50 7.48
C VAL A 4 1.11 2.58 8.14
N GLY A 5 2.23 2.35 7.44
CA GLY A 5 3.28 1.41 7.84
C GLY A 5 3.03 -0.04 7.46
N ALA A 6 1.89 -0.36 6.83
CA ALA A 6 1.68 -1.69 6.27
C ALA A 6 2.59 -1.93 5.07
N VAL A 7 3.16 -3.14 4.99
CA VAL A 7 3.89 -3.59 3.81
C VAL A 7 2.89 -4.18 2.82
N VAL A 8 2.94 -3.69 1.58
CA VAL A 8 2.12 -4.14 0.47
C VAL A 8 2.99 -4.62 -0.67
N ARG A 9 2.40 -5.42 -1.54
CA ARG A 9 3.06 -5.95 -2.73
C ARG A 9 2.20 -5.73 -3.96
N ARG A 10 2.85 -5.39 -5.07
CA ARG A 10 2.27 -5.32 -6.41
C ARG A 10 3.17 -6.09 -7.38
N GLY A 11 2.73 -7.27 -7.82
CA GLY A 11 3.55 -8.10 -8.71
C GLY A 11 4.80 -8.62 -8.02
N GLU A 12 5.99 -8.17 -8.41
CA GLU A 12 7.27 -8.51 -7.75
C GLU A 12 7.81 -7.37 -6.88
N GLU A 13 7.16 -6.21 -6.89
CA GLU A 13 7.57 -5.02 -6.13
C GLU A 13 6.92 -4.97 -4.75
N PHE A 14 7.69 -4.49 -3.78
CA PHE A 14 7.28 -4.27 -2.40
C PHE A 14 7.27 -2.77 -2.10
N GLY A 15 6.32 -2.35 -1.29
CA GLY A 15 6.22 -0.96 -0.84
C GLY A 15 5.60 -0.85 0.53
N VAL A 16 5.69 0.35 1.09
CA VAL A 16 5.14 0.68 2.41
C VAL A 16 4.07 1.74 2.25
N VAL A 17 2.93 1.53 2.91
CA VAL A 17 1.85 2.50 2.92
C VAL A 17 2.24 3.72 3.74
N THR A 18 2.31 4.90 3.11
CA THR A 18 2.63 6.18 3.75
C THR A 18 1.37 6.97 4.13
N ALA A 19 0.28 6.83 3.37
CA ALA A 19 -0.99 7.49 3.62
C ALA A 19 -2.19 6.62 3.20
N VAL A 20 -3.37 6.90 3.77
CA VAL A 20 -4.62 6.20 3.46
C VAL A 20 -5.72 7.23 3.18
N ASP A 21 -6.35 7.14 2.01
CA ASP A 21 -7.58 7.90 1.68
C ASP A 21 -8.79 6.96 1.66
N ALA A 22 -9.54 6.97 2.76
CA ALA A 22 -10.77 6.20 2.91
C ALA A 22 -12.00 6.94 2.36
N HIS A 23 -11.85 8.17 1.86
CA HIS A 23 -12.98 9.06 1.60
C HIS A 23 -13.47 9.05 0.15
N LYS A 24 -12.63 8.71 -0.85
CA LYS A 24 -13.09 8.78 -2.26
C LYS A 24 -12.70 7.62 -3.16
N PHE A 25 -11.64 6.87 -2.87
CA PHE A 25 -11.15 5.87 -3.82
C PHE A 25 -10.68 4.55 -3.20
N ASP A 26 -10.86 4.35 -1.89
CA ASP A 26 -10.28 3.22 -1.16
C ASP A 26 -8.83 3.02 -1.61
N ALA A 27 -8.03 4.08 -1.51
CA ALA A 27 -6.68 4.13 -2.04
C ALA A 27 -5.67 4.44 -0.95
N VAL A 28 -4.44 3.98 -1.16
CA VAL A 28 -3.31 4.21 -0.28
C VAL A 28 -2.18 4.82 -1.07
N GLU A 29 -1.45 5.72 -0.45
CA GLU A 29 -0.15 6.14 -0.97
C GLU A 29 0.88 5.11 -0.55
N VAL A 30 1.67 4.65 -1.52
CA VAL A 30 2.71 3.64 -1.32
C VAL A 30 4.03 4.23 -1.76
N GLU A 31 5.03 4.15 -0.88
CA GLU A 31 6.44 4.35 -1.23
C GLU A 31 7.06 3.00 -1.60
N TRP A 32 7.59 2.90 -2.80
CA TRP A 32 8.22 1.69 -3.34
C TRP A 32 9.73 1.67 -3.05
N ASP A 33 10.36 0.50 -3.23
CA ASP A 33 11.81 0.30 -2.99
C ASP A 33 12.70 1.21 -3.85
N ASP A 34 12.23 1.64 -5.03
CA ASP A 34 12.94 2.58 -5.90
C ASP A 34 12.86 4.05 -5.41
N GLY A 35 12.16 4.30 -4.30
CA GLY A 35 11.93 5.61 -3.70
C GLY A 35 10.82 6.42 -4.37
N SER A 36 10.09 5.84 -5.33
CA SER A 36 8.92 6.49 -5.94
C SER A 36 7.68 6.32 -5.06
N THR A 37 6.80 7.32 -5.11
CA THR A 37 5.53 7.33 -4.36
C THR A 37 4.35 7.46 -5.31
N GLU A 38 3.34 6.61 -5.18
CA GLU A 38 2.10 6.69 -5.96
C GLU A 38 0.86 6.33 -5.14
N TRP A 39 -0.31 6.78 -5.61
CA TRP A 39 -1.60 6.39 -5.05
C TRP A 39 -2.13 5.15 -5.75
N VAL A 40 -2.26 4.06 -5.00
CA VAL A 40 -2.73 2.75 -5.48
C VAL A 40 -4.04 2.41 -4.81
N LYS A 41 -5.00 1.88 -5.58
CA LYS A 41 -6.24 1.37 -4.99
C LYS A 41 -5.95 0.14 -4.14
N VAL A 42 -6.59 0.07 -2.98
CA VAL A 42 -6.48 -1.06 -2.04
C VAL A 42 -6.85 -2.39 -2.71
N ALA A 43 -7.75 -2.37 -3.70
CA ALA A 43 -8.17 -3.55 -4.46
C ALA A 43 -7.07 -4.14 -5.36
N ASP A 44 -6.07 -3.34 -5.75
CA ASP A 44 -4.97 -3.73 -6.62
C ASP A 44 -3.71 -4.18 -5.83
N LEU A 45 -3.79 -4.19 -4.49
CA LEU A 45 -2.67 -4.51 -3.60
C LEU A 45 -2.84 -5.84 -2.89
N GLU A 46 -1.74 -6.60 -2.81
CA GLU A 46 -1.64 -7.76 -1.93
C GLU A 46 -1.09 -7.33 -0.56
N TRP A 47 -1.89 -7.54 0.49
CA TRP A 47 -1.53 -7.18 1.86
C TRP A 47 -0.63 -8.25 2.47
N ILE A 48 0.63 -7.90 2.73
CA ILE A 48 1.54 -8.76 3.49
C ILE A 48 1.29 -8.49 4.97
N VAL A 49 0.18 -9.03 5.47
CA VAL A 49 -0.06 -9.06 6.92
C VAL A 49 0.91 -10.07 7.52
N SER A 50 1.77 -9.59 8.42
CA SER A 50 2.46 -10.48 9.34
C SER A 50 1.38 -11.24 10.10
N ARG A 51 1.29 -12.56 9.87
CA ARG A 51 0.38 -13.44 10.59
C ARG A 51 0.97 -13.64 11.98
N GLU A 52 0.49 -12.88 12.95
CA GLU A 52 0.64 -13.17 14.38
C GLU A 52 -0.62 -13.85 14.91
#